data_AF-A0A2V5XVK3-F1
#
_entry.id   AF-A0A2V5XVK3-F1
#
_cell.length_a   1.000
_cell.length_b   1.000
_cell.length_c   1.000
_cell.angle_alpha   90.00
_cell.angle_beta   90.00
_cell.angle_gamma   90.00
#
_symmetry.space_group_name_H-M   'P 1'
#
loop_
_entity.id
_entity.type
_entity.pdbx_description
1 polymer ?
#
loop_
_entity_poly.entity_id
_entity_poly.type
_entity_poly.pdbx_seq_one_letter_code
_entity_poly.pdbx_strand_id
1 'polypeptide(L)'
;VSKDWFTTHDKSEIDRLGNVDFYAPSGPQCVGVVPKLHNTSAGIEMYQLPPTLTKQVFEKTEGPYRSGVTKKFSNKRSAKKIAKFKVGTIAQSGLAGFYVSRLLGHLVEVPPTTYRTMDMQEFEKVGEQARTTGHPDCTQAWANLRAMAKSANPRIVLSGGKLVYGALAQNPRGENSSPEDYWTVGAIRGHSFYKVLSSKAPVASVLDLSDAKSLQDLALAQDMIRGVILDSIFRQVDRLGNISVAVLQHYVTSDGKVKWDDKVSDKDKTDAASPLLALKRILYKDNDDGMNWGRDSISVSPILNEAHHVDPTIYNRLQWLAGLMQDSEPGSDAKIKDYFVNVVQISGDNYDKLKASLIKQAASLKSRVDSKDIQLDLDFEGTIKNLYAKGIEAAQAAKNAATSAVIPTGETPTPAT
;
A
#
# COMPACT_ATOMS: atom_id res chain seq x y z
N VAL A 1 -4.31 2.75 21.76
CA VAL A 1 -3.94 2.54 20.32
C VAL A 1 -2.63 3.27 20.09
N SER A 2 -1.63 2.60 19.50
CA SER A 2 -0.34 3.21 19.18
C SER A 2 -0.56 4.53 18.42
N LYS A 3 0.14 5.60 18.80
CA LYS A 3 0.13 6.90 18.09
C LYS A 3 0.92 6.86 16.77
N ASP A 4 1.32 5.67 16.38
CA ASP A 4 2.15 5.41 15.22
C ASP A 4 1.27 4.75 14.15
N TRP A 5 1.03 5.49 13.07
CA TRP A 5 0.22 5.05 11.93
C TRP A 5 1.00 4.17 10.96
N PHE A 6 2.30 3.96 11.22
CA PHE A 6 3.17 3.15 10.40
C PHE A 6 3.46 1.82 11.10
N THR A 7 3.41 0.75 10.32
CA THR A 7 3.89 -0.56 10.79
C THR A 7 5.42 -0.58 10.89
N THR A 8 5.98 -1.59 11.56
CA THR A 8 7.42 -1.85 11.52
C THR A 8 7.93 -2.03 10.09
N HIS A 9 7.15 -2.69 9.23
CA HIS A 9 7.47 -2.85 7.81
C HIS A 9 7.52 -1.49 7.10
N ASP A 10 6.50 -0.64 7.29
CA ASP A 10 6.45 0.69 6.67
C ASP A 10 7.70 1.50 7.03
N LYS A 11 8.06 1.56 8.32
CA LYS A 11 9.24 2.31 8.78
C LYS A 11 10.53 1.77 8.17
N SER A 12 10.74 0.45 8.27
CA SER A 12 11.92 -0.19 7.71
C SER A 12 12.05 0.06 6.21
N GLU A 13 10.95 0.04 5.47
CA GLU A 13 10.97 0.27 4.03
C GLU A 13 11.10 1.76 3.68
N ILE A 14 10.51 2.68 4.44
CA ILE A 14 10.74 4.13 4.29
C ILE A 14 12.23 4.43 4.50
N ASP A 15 12.84 3.90 5.56
CA ASP A 15 14.28 4.06 5.83
C ASP A 15 15.12 3.45 4.71
N ARG A 16 14.77 2.24 4.27
CA ARG A 16 15.47 1.57 3.15
C ARG A 16 15.37 2.40 1.87
N LEU A 17 14.19 2.89 1.53
CA LEU A 17 13.95 3.71 0.35
C LEU A 17 14.64 5.07 0.47
N GLY A 18 14.75 5.64 1.68
CA GLY A 18 15.51 6.86 1.98
C GLY A 18 17.03 6.69 1.86
N ASN A 19 17.54 5.49 2.12
CA ASN A 19 18.97 5.17 2.06
C ASN A 19 19.48 4.69 0.71
N VAL A 20 18.60 4.48 -0.28
CA VAL A 20 19.05 4.18 -1.66
C VAL A 20 19.81 5.39 -2.22
N ASP A 21 20.99 5.13 -2.78
CA ASP A 21 21.82 6.12 -3.47
C ASP A 21 21.75 5.90 -4.99
N PHE A 22 21.21 6.89 -5.70
CA PHE A 22 21.05 6.85 -7.15
C PHE A 22 22.38 7.02 -7.89
N TYR A 23 23.45 7.45 -7.22
CA TYR A 23 24.71 7.85 -7.81
C TYR A 23 25.88 6.97 -7.38
N ALA A 24 25.79 6.33 -6.22
CA ALA A 24 26.82 5.42 -5.72
C ALA A 24 27.23 4.40 -6.82
N PRO A 25 28.53 4.29 -7.15
CA PRO A 25 28.98 3.35 -8.18
C PRO A 25 28.99 1.89 -7.70
N SER A 26 29.02 1.67 -6.38
CA SER A 26 29.06 0.38 -5.71
C SER A 26 28.61 0.49 -4.25
N GLY A 27 28.53 -0.64 -3.54
CA GLY A 27 28.18 -0.70 -2.12
C GLY A 27 26.71 -1.07 -1.84
N PRO A 28 26.33 -1.19 -0.56
CA PRO A 28 25.02 -1.73 -0.16
C PRO A 28 23.84 -0.81 -0.51
N GLN A 29 24.09 0.50 -0.69
CA GLN A 29 23.09 1.51 -1.05
C GLN A 29 22.99 1.72 -2.57
N CYS A 30 23.95 1.20 -3.34
CA CYS A 30 24.02 1.34 -4.79
C CYS A 30 22.86 0.60 -5.47
N VAL A 31 22.22 1.28 -6.43
CA VAL A 31 21.17 0.72 -7.27
C VAL A 31 21.44 0.99 -8.74
N GLY A 32 20.98 0.06 -9.58
CA GLY A 32 20.82 0.33 -11.01
C GLY A 32 19.62 1.23 -11.25
N VAL A 33 19.80 2.30 -12.02
CA VAL A 33 18.78 3.31 -12.32
C VAL A 33 18.53 3.29 -13.82
N VAL A 34 17.34 2.86 -14.22
CA VAL A 34 17.01 2.63 -15.63
C VAL A 34 15.57 3.04 -15.93
N PRO A 35 15.24 3.44 -17.16
CA PRO A 35 13.88 3.83 -17.48
C PRO A 35 12.96 2.61 -17.54
N LYS A 36 11.69 2.80 -17.19
CA LYS A 36 10.59 1.89 -17.58
C LYS A 36 10.40 2.00 -19.09
N LEU A 37 10.41 0.86 -19.79
CA LEU A 37 10.40 0.78 -21.26
C LEU A 37 9.17 0.04 -21.83
N HIS A 38 8.14 -0.15 -21.02
CA HIS A 38 6.98 -0.99 -21.33
C HIS A 38 5.71 -0.37 -20.72
N ASN A 39 4.54 -0.92 -21.07
CA ASN A 39 3.21 -0.41 -20.70
C ASN A 39 3.02 1.05 -21.12
N THR A 40 2.11 1.80 -20.50
CA THR A 40 1.69 3.13 -20.97
C THR A 40 2.39 4.29 -20.24
N SER A 41 2.77 4.12 -18.97
CA SER A 41 3.35 5.19 -18.15
C SER A 41 4.88 5.23 -18.15
N ALA A 42 5.45 6.44 -18.13
CA ALA A 42 6.87 6.66 -17.87
C ALA A 42 7.20 6.53 -16.38
N GLY A 43 8.46 6.27 -16.06
CA GLY A 43 8.94 6.12 -14.70
C GLY A 43 10.34 5.51 -14.64
N ILE A 44 11.08 5.77 -13.57
CA ILE A 44 12.42 5.22 -13.37
C ILE A 44 12.31 3.98 -12.47
N GLU A 45 13.04 2.93 -12.82
CA GLU A 45 13.02 1.66 -12.10
C GLU A 45 14.36 1.46 -11.38
N MET A 46 14.29 1.14 -10.10
CA MET A 46 15.47 0.94 -9.26
C MET A 46 15.72 -0.55 -9.03
N TYR A 47 16.96 -0.97 -9.22
CA TYR A 47 17.37 -2.37 -9.15
C TYR A 47 18.47 -2.58 -8.10
N GLN A 48 18.27 -3.55 -7.22
CA GLN A 48 19.34 -4.09 -6.38
C GLN A 48 20.27 -4.92 -7.24
N LEU A 49 21.54 -4.52 -7.29
CA LEU A 49 22.57 -5.16 -8.11
C LEU A 49 23.25 -6.29 -7.35
N PRO A 50 23.50 -7.46 -7.97
CA PRO A 50 24.35 -8.48 -7.38
C PRO A 50 25.81 -7.98 -7.31
N PRO A 51 26.64 -8.50 -6.39
CA PRO A 51 28.03 -8.07 -6.25
C PRO A 51 28.87 -8.17 -7.53
N THR A 52 28.50 -9.08 -8.44
CA THR A 52 29.19 -9.33 -9.70
C THR A 52 28.83 -8.36 -10.82
N LEU A 53 27.86 -7.46 -10.62
CA LEU A 53 27.34 -6.57 -11.65
C LEU A 53 27.47 -5.11 -11.23
N THR A 54 28.32 -4.36 -11.95
CA THR A 54 28.49 -2.93 -11.67
C THR A 54 27.31 -2.12 -12.17
N LYS A 55 27.03 -0.99 -11.51
CA LYS A 55 25.98 -0.04 -11.91
C LYS A 55 26.13 0.41 -13.36
N GLN A 56 27.34 0.79 -13.77
CA GLN A 56 27.61 1.24 -15.13
C GLN A 56 27.31 0.16 -16.18
N VAL A 57 27.72 -1.09 -15.93
CA VAL A 57 27.45 -2.20 -16.85
C VAL A 57 25.96 -2.49 -16.92
N PHE A 58 25.27 -2.51 -15.77
CA PHE A 58 23.82 -2.71 -15.71
C PHE A 58 23.08 -1.62 -16.49
N GLU A 59 23.30 -0.34 -16.19
CA GLU A 59 22.57 0.76 -16.81
C GLU A 59 22.83 0.88 -18.32
N LYS A 60 24.07 0.64 -18.75
CA LYS A 60 24.42 0.62 -20.18
C LYS A 60 23.71 -0.51 -20.92
N THR A 61 23.61 -1.68 -20.30
CA THR A 61 23.07 -2.89 -20.94
C THR A 61 21.55 -2.90 -20.88
N GLU A 62 20.99 -2.58 -19.73
CA GLU A 62 19.59 -2.78 -19.40
C GLU A 62 18.76 -1.51 -19.53
N GLY A 63 19.40 -0.32 -19.57
CA GLY A 63 18.75 0.97 -19.65
C GLY A 63 18.06 1.26 -20.99
N PRO A 64 18.76 1.15 -22.14
CA PRO A 64 18.18 1.43 -23.46
C PRO A 64 17.19 0.37 -23.93
N TYR A 65 16.18 0.79 -24.70
CA TYR A 65 15.32 -0.13 -25.44
C TYR A 65 16.07 -0.84 -26.57
N ARG A 66 15.91 -2.16 -26.65
CA ARG A 66 16.52 -3.01 -27.68
C ARG A 66 15.44 -3.88 -28.32
N SER A 67 15.10 -3.63 -29.59
CA SER A 67 14.13 -4.45 -30.32
C SER A 67 14.53 -5.93 -30.31
N GLY A 68 13.56 -6.83 -30.11
CA GLY A 68 13.80 -8.28 -30.00
C GLY A 68 14.42 -8.76 -28.68
N VAL A 69 15.01 -7.87 -27.88
CA VAL A 69 15.60 -8.19 -26.56
C VAL A 69 14.71 -7.71 -25.42
N THR A 70 14.27 -6.46 -25.48
CA THR A 70 13.28 -5.90 -24.56
C THR A 70 11.91 -6.43 -24.97
N LYS A 71 11.40 -7.44 -24.26
CA LYS A 71 10.07 -7.98 -24.57
C LYS A 71 9.01 -6.91 -24.28
N LYS A 72 8.04 -6.78 -25.20
CA LYS A 72 6.94 -5.78 -25.21
C LYS A 72 6.19 -5.64 -23.87
N PHE A 73 6.15 -6.71 -23.06
CA PHE A 73 5.44 -6.78 -21.78
C PHE A 73 6.26 -7.41 -20.64
N SER A 74 7.59 -7.54 -20.77
CA SER A 74 8.42 -8.15 -19.71
C SER A 74 9.33 -7.15 -19.02
N ASN A 75 9.29 -7.21 -17.69
CA ASN A 75 10.08 -6.38 -16.78
C ASN A 75 11.32 -7.11 -16.24
N LYS A 76 11.52 -8.36 -16.67
CA LYS A 76 12.62 -9.20 -16.21
C LYS A 76 13.92 -8.67 -16.79
N ARG A 77 14.75 -8.14 -15.89
CA ARG A 77 16.15 -7.77 -16.12
C ARG A 77 17.04 -8.69 -15.29
N SER A 78 18.34 -8.65 -15.54
CA SER A 78 19.35 -9.45 -14.82
C SER A 78 19.41 -9.18 -13.31
N ALA A 79 18.97 -8.00 -12.87
CA ALA A 79 18.96 -7.60 -11.47
C ALA A 79 17.53 -7.56 -10.90
N LYS A 80 17.45 -7.41 -9.58
CA LYS A 80 16.18 -7.41 -8.90
C LYS A 80 15.58 -6.01 -8.73
N LYS A 81 14.39 -5.77 -9.28
CA LYS A 81 13.63 -4.53 -9.04
C LYS A 81 13.25 -4.39 -7.56
N ILE A 82 13.48 -3.21 -6.99
CA ILE A 82 13.20 -2.90 -5.58
C ILE A 82 12.30 -1.68 -5.40
N ALA A 83 12.25 -0.78 -6.38
CA ALA A 83 11.43 0.42 -6.31
C ALA A 83 11.13 1.00 -7.70
N LYS A 84 10.14 1.90 -7.75
CA LYS A 84 9.79 2.72 -8.92
C LYS A 84 9.77 4.19 -8.49
N PHE A 85 10.46 5.06 -9.22
CA PHE A 85 10.43 6.50 -9.04
C PHE A 85 9.56 7.15 -10.12
N LYS A 86 8.51 7.85 -9.69
CA LYS A 86 7.55 8.57 -10.53
C LYS A 86 7.57 10.05 -10.21
N VAL A 87 7.28 10.90 -11.20
CA VAL A 87 7.32 12.36 -11.08
C VAL A 87 5.98 12.98 -11.49
N GLY A 88 5.75 14.25 -11.14
CA GLY A 88 4.53 14.98 -11.54
C GLY A 88 3.27 14.57 -10.79
N THR A 89 2.11 14.74 -11.41
CA THR A 89 0.81 14.38 -10.81
C THR A 89 0.76 12.92 -10.36
N ILE A 90 1.36 12.03 -11.15
CA ILE A 90 1.48 10.59 -10.90
C ILE A 90 2.20 10.31 -9.58
N ALA A 91 3.23 11.10 -9.24
CA ALA A 91 3.94 10.99 -7.98
C ALA A 91 3.06 11.34 -6.77
N GLN A 92 2.27 12.40 -6.89
CA GLN A 92 1.43 12.88 -5.79
C GLN A 92 0.34 11.86 -5.42
N SER A 93 -0.24 11.18 -6.43
CA SER A 93 -1.18 10.08 -6.19
C SER A 93 -0.55 8.92 -5.43
N GLY A 94 0.64 8.46 -5.84
CA GLY A 94 1.36 7.39 -5.15
C GLY A 94 1.72 7.75 -3.70
N LEU A 95 2.20 8.97 -3.46
CA LEU A 95 2.50 9.49 -2.12
C LEU A 95 1.24 9.54 -1.27
N ALA A 96 0.27 10.36 -1.66
CA ALA A 96 -0.93 10.54 -0.85
C ALA A 96 -1.71 9.23 -0.65
N GLY A 97 -1.75 8.34 -1.65
CA GLY A 97 -2.38 7.02 -1.53
C GLY A 97 -1.80 6.17 -0.41
N PHE A 98 -0.47 6.15 -0.26
CA PHE A 98 0.20 5.45 0.84
C PHE A 98 -0.14 6.07 2.21
N TYR A 99 0.00 7.38 2.37
CA TYR A 99 -0.23 8.04 3.65
C TYR A 99 -1.71 8.05 4.08
N VAL A 100 -2.64 8.22 3.13
CA VAL A 100 -4.09 8.12 3.41
C VAL A 100 -4.45 6.69 3.80
N SER A 101 -3.89 5.67 3.15
CA SER A 101 -4.11 4.26 3.54
C SER A 101 -3.76 4.01 5.02
N ARG A 102 -2.68 4.63 5.53
CA ARG A 102 -2.21 4.50 6.92
C ARG A 102 -3.07 5.29 7.91
N LEU A 103 -3.42 6.53 7.59
CA LEU A 103 -4.36 7.34 8.38
C LEU A 103 -5.71 6.61 8.57
N LEU A 104 -6.15 5.92 7.51
CA LEU A 104 -7.37 5.13 7.50
C LEU A 104 -7.21 3.71 8.07
N GLY A 105 -6.09 3.44 8.77
CA GLY A 105 -5.90 2.23 9.56
C GLY A 105 -5.36 1.04 8.77
N HIS A 106 -4.42 1.29 7.86
CA HIS A 106 -3.92 0.28 6.91
C HIS A 106 -5.05 -0.34 6.08
N LEU A 107 -5.84 0.56 5.47
CA LEU A 107 -6.99 0.28 4.62
C LEU A 107 -6.84 -1.01 3.83
N VAL A 108 -5.85 -1.02 2.94
CA VAL A 108 -5.43 -2.13 2.10
C VAL A 108 -3.91 -2.08 2.04
N GLU A 109 -3.29 -3.21 1.75
CA GLU A 109 -1.84 -3.23 1.54
C GLU A 109 -1.52 -2.32 0.34
N VAL A 110 -0.88 -1.19 0.62
CA VAL A 110 -0.36 -0.23 -0.36
C VAL A 110 1.14 -0.17 -0.10
N PRO A 111 2.01 -0.39 -1.10
CA PRO A 111 3.45 -0.40 -0.85
C PRO A 111 3.95 0.94 -0.27
N PRO A 112 4.87 0.90 0.71
CA PRO A 112 5.61 2.05 1.20
C PRO A 112 6.10 2.96 0.08
N THR A 113 5.79 4.25 0.19
CA THR A 113 6.14 5.26 -0.80
C THR A 113 6.67 6.50 -0.09
N THR A 114 7.83 7.00 -0.52
CA THR A 114 8.48 8.17 0.06
C THR A 114 8.84 9.21 -0.98
N TYR A 115 8.90 10.47 -0.56
CA TYR A 115 9.34 11.57 -1.41
C TYR A 115 10.86 11.50 -1.61
N ARG A 116 11.32 11.64 -2.86
CA ARG A 116 12.74 11.68 -3.21
C ARG A 116 13.02 12.72 -4.28
N THR A 117 14.26 13.17 -4.32
CA THR A 117 14.81 14.00 -5.40
C THR A 117 15.86 13.26 -6.19
N MET A 118 16.04 13.67 -7.44
CA MET A 118 17.06 13.18 -8.37
C MET A 118 17.67 14.37 -9.10
N ASP A 119 18.98 14.33 -9.36
CA ASP A 119 19.67 15.35 -10.12
C ASP A 119 19.15 15.41 -11.55
N MET A 120 19.01 16.61 -12.09
CA MET A 120 18.52 16.83 -13.45
C MET A 120 19.33 16.05 -14.49
N GLN A 121 20.66 16.01 -14.34
CA GLN A 121 21.56 15.29 -15.25
C GLN A 121 21.29 13.79 -15.25
N GLU A 122 21.05 13.20 -14.08
CA GLU A 122 20.72 11.78 -13.96
C GLU A 122 19.34 11.48 -14.56
N PHE A 123 18.36 12.35 -14.31
CA PHE A 123 17.03 12.24 -14.89
C PHE A 123 17.07 12.32 -16.43
N GLU A 124 17.83 13.27 -16.99
CA GLU A 124 18.03 13.41 -18.42
C GLU A 124 18.75 12.20 -19.01
N LYS A 125 19.83 11.69 -18.38
CA LYS A 125 20.52 10.46 -18.79
C LYS A 125 19.53 9.30 -18.93
N VAL A 126 18.67 9.09 -17.95
CA VAL A 126 17.66 8.03 -17.95
C VAL A 126 16.58 8.27 -19.02
N GLY A 127 16.11 9.51 -19.15
CA GLY A 127 15.13 9.87 -20.18
C GLY A 127 15.65 9.66 -21.61
N GLU A 128 16.95 9.90 -21.84
CA GLU A 128 17.58 9.70 -23.15
C GLU A 128 17.65 8.22 -23.55
N GLN A 129 17.83 7.32 -22.58
CA GLN A 129 17.72 5.87 -22.81
C GLN A 129 16.30 5.43 -23.22
N ALA A 130 15.29 6.24 -22.92
CA ALA A 130 13.88 5.98 -23.20
C ALA A 130 13.33 6.75 -24.43
N ARG A 131 14.20 7.21 -25.34
CA ARG A 131 13.78 7.84 -26.61
C ARG A 131 12.85 6.96 -27.44
N THR A 132 13.05 5.66 -27.36
CA THR A 132 12.19 4.63 -27.92
C THR A 132 11.91 3.63 -26.83
N THR A 133 10.69 3.09 -26.80
CA THR A 133 10.28 2.06 -25.85
C THR A 133 9.49 0.97 -26.56
N GLY A 134 9.11 -0.08 -25.83
CA GLY A 134 8.26 -1.15 -26.36
C GLY A 134 6.80 -0.75 -26.60
N HIS A 135 6.38 0.47 -26.22
CA HIS A 135 5.00 0.93 -26.31
C HIS A 135 4.93 2.42 -26.74
N PRO A 136 4.13 2.78 -27.77
CA PRO A 136 4.01 4.17 -28.23
C PRO A 136 3.65 5.15 -27.11
N ASP A 137 2.69 4.82 -26.27
CA ASP A 137 2.28 5.69 -25.15
C ASP A 137 3.39 5.91 -24.12
N CYS A 138 4.21 4.89 -23.82
CA CYS A 138 5.36 5.07 -22.92
C CYS A 138 6.42 5.96 -23.57
N THR A 139 6.67 5.80 -24.86
CA THR A 139 7.56 6.69 -25.62
C THR A 139 7.08 8.15 -25.56
N GLN A 140 5.77 8.38 -25.76
CA GLN A 140 5.19 9.71 -25.65
C GLN A 140 5.24 10.26 -24.22
N ALA A 141 4.97 9.42 -23.21
CA ALA A 141 5.07 9.82 -21.80
C ALA A 141 6.49 10.26 -21.45
N TRP A 142 7.53 9.55 -21.92
CA TRP A 142 8.92 9.95 -21.74
C TRP A 142 9.28 11.22 -22.51
N ALA A 143 8.77 11.40 -23.73
CA ALA A 143 8.95 12.65 -24.47
C ALA A 143 8.38 13.86 -23.70
N ASN A 144 7.18 13.70 -23.12
CA ASN A 144 6.55 14.74 -22.30
C ASN A 144 7.36 15.05 -21.04
N LEU A 145 7.85 14.03 -20.33
CA LEU A 145 8.69 14.22 -19.15
C LEU A 145 10.00 14.95 -19.47
N ARG A 146 10.66 14.60 -20.58
CA ARG A 146 11.89 15.29 -21.03
C ARG A 146 11.62 16.75 -21.40
N ALA A 147 10.51 17.04 -22.08
CA ALA A 147 10.12 18.41 -22.41
C ALA A 147 9.84 19.24 -21.14
N MET A 148 9.20 18.65 -20.13
CA MET A 148 8.98 19.29 -18.83
C MET A 148 10.30 19.54 -18.09
N ALA A 149 11.22 18.58 -18.10
CA ALA A 149 12.54 18.74 -17.47
C ALA A 149 13.33 19.89 -18.12
N LYS A 150 13.40 19.90 -19.46
CA LYS A 150 14.10 20.92 -20.26
C LYS A 150 13.53 22.33 -20.05
N SER A 151 12.22 22.44 -19.84
CA SER A 151 11.55 23.72 -19.57
C SER A 151 11.54 24.10 -18.08
N ALA A 152 12.27 23.36 -17.23
CA ALA A 152 12.27 23.53 -15.78
C ALA A 152 10.85 23.59 -15.18
N ASN A 153 9.94 22.75 -15.70
CA ASN A 153 8.54 22.81 -15.35
C ASN A 153 8.36 22.52 -13.85
N PRO A 154 7.71 23.43 -13.08
CA PRO A 154 7.61 23.32 -11.63
C PRO A 154 6.77 22.12 -11.16
N ARG A 155 6.09 21.40 -12.07
CA ARG A 155 5.38 20.16 -11.74
C ARG A 155 6.30 18.98 -11.47
N ILE A 156 7.53 19.01 -11.99
CA ILE A 156 8.50 17.92 -11.80
C ILE A 156 9.88 18.43 -11.36
N VAL A 157 10.18 19.72 -11.53
CA VAL A 157 11.48 20.32 -11.22
C VAL A 157 11.33 21.27 -10.04
N LEU A 158 12.22 21.14 -9.04
CA LEU A 158 12.27 22.06 -7.91
C LEU A 158 12.78 23.44 -8.32
N SER A 159 12.47 24.44 -7.50
CA SER A 159 13.05 25.78 -7.63
C SER A 159 14.58 25.71 -7.71
N GLY A 160 15.16 26.46 -8.63
CA GLY A 160 16.60 26.40 -8.95
C GLY A 160 16.98 25.42 -10.07
N GLY A 161 16.05 24.60 -10.56
CA GLY A 161 16.22 23.87 -11.83
C GLY A 161 17.16 22.66 -11.80
N LYS A 162 17.76 22.35 -10.65
CA LYS A 162 18.80 21.31 -10.52
C LYS A 162 18.26 19.92 -10.15
N LEU A 163 17.07 19.87 -9.56
CA LEU A 163 16.52 18.65 -8.98
C LEU A 163 15.13 18.38 -9.55
N VAL A 164 14.92 17.14 -9.96
CA VAL A 164 13.60 16.57 -10.22
C VAL A 164 13.10 15.93 -8.93
N TYR A 165 11.81 16.04 -8.65
CA TYR A 165 11.20 15.47 -7.45
C TYR A 165 10.05 14.52 -7.77
N GLY A 166 9.79 13.60 -6.86
CA GLY A 166 8.81 12.56 -7.09
C GLY A 166 8.63 11.56 -5.96
N ALA A 167 7.88 10.52 -6.26
CA ALA A 167 7.53 9.43 -5.38
C ALA A 167 8.41 8.21 -5.69
N LEU A 168 9.17 7.74 -4.70
CA LEU A 168 9.85 6.46 -4.75
C LEU A 168 9.00 5.42 -4.01
N ALA A 169 8.32 4.56 -4.77
CA ALA A 169 7.46 3.51 -4.25
C ALA A 169 8.19 2.17 -4.22
N GLN A 170 8.04 1.41 -3.14
CA GLN A 170 8.54 0.04 -3.04
C GLN A 170 7.93 -0.83 -4.13
N ASN A 171 8.74 -1.76 -4.66
CA ASN A 171 8.25 -2.86 -5.48
C ASN A 171 8.37 -4.20 -4.72
N PRO A 172 7.33 -4.61 -3.97
CA PRO A 172 7.37 -5.83 -3.16
C PRO A 172 7.59 -7.12 -3.98
N ARG A 173 8.16 -8.14 -3.32
CA ARG A 173 8.61 -9.43 -3.89
C ARG A 173 7.54 -10.52 -3.75
N GLY A 174 7.64 -11.56 -4.57
CA GLY A 174 6.96 -12.84 -4.30
C GLY A 174 5.46 -12.85 -4.59
N GLU A 175 4.95 -11.80 -5.21
CA GLU A 175 3.54 -11.69 -5.57
C GLU A 175 3.24 -12.34 -6.90
N ASN A 176 2.00 -12.79 -7.04
CA ASN A 176 1.47 -13.12 -8.35
C ASN A 176 1.08 -11.81 -9.05
N SER A 177 1.59 -11.60 -10.27
CA SER A 177 1.09 -10.57 -11.19
C SER A 177 -0.42 -10.59 -11.20
N SER A 178 -1.06 -9.42 -11.43
CA SER A 178 -2.52 -9.29 -11.40
C SER A 178 -3.16 -10.49 -12.07
N PRO A 179 -3.73 -11.43 -11.29
CA PRO A 179 -4.27 -12.61 -11.92
C PRO A 179 -5.45 -12.14 -12.78
N GLU A 180 -5.64 -12.80 -13.92
CA GLU A 180 -6.62 -12.37 -14.95
C GLU A 180 -8.03 -12.23 -14.36
N ASP A 181 -8.28 -12.92 -13.25
CA ASP A 181 -9.47 -12.86 -12.42
C ASP A 181 -9.71 -11.53 -11.67
N TYR A 182 -8.83 -10.53 -11.78
CA TYR A 182 -9.02 -9.14 -11.28
C TYR A 182 -8.98 -8.07 -12.39
N TRP A 183 -8.96 -8.44 -13.68
CA TRP A 183 -8.80 -7.49 -14.79
C TRP A 183 -10.09 -6.79 -15.19
N THR A 184 -11.24 -7.30 -14.76
CA THR A 184 -12.55 -6.71 -15.05
C THR A 184 -13.45 -6.81 -13.83
N VAL A 185 -14.48 -5.95 -13.79
CA VAL A 185 -15.54 -6.08 -12.78
C VAL A 185 -16.20 -7.46 -12.86
N GLY A 186 -16.44 -7.98 -14.08
CA GLY A 186 -17.02 -9.31 -14.27
C GLY A 186 -16.17 -10.44 -13.72
N ALA A 187 -14.85 -10.35 -13.87
CA ALA A 187 -13.91 -11.31 -13.29
C ALA A 187 -13.95 -11.27 -11.75
N ILE A 188 -13.94 -10.08 -11.16
CA ILE A 188 -14.07 -9.89 -9.70
C ILE A 188 -15.39 -10.47 -9.18
N ARG A 189 -16.51 -10.26 -9.90
CA ARG A 189 -17.82 -10.83 -9.57
C ARG A 189 -17.84 -12.36 -9.54
N GLY A 190 -16.90 -13.01 -10.24
CA GLY A 190 -16.76 -14.46 -10.26
C GLY A 190 -16.18 -15.06 -8.97
N HIS A 191 -15.57 -14.26 -8.10
CA HIS A 191 -15.00 -14.74 -6.84
C HIS A 191 -16.05 -14.99 -5.76
N SER A 192 -15.79 -15.96 -4.89
CA SER A 192 -16.64 -16.28 -3.73
C SER A 192 -16.78 -15.10 -2.77
N PHE A 193 -15.69 -14.40 -2.46
CA PHE A 193 -15.71 -13.22 -1.58
C PHE A 193 -16.65 -12.11 -2.10
N TYR A 194 -16.86 -12.01 -3.41
CA TYR A 194 -17.72 -10.98 -3.97
C TYR A 194 -19.20 -11.25 -3.62
N LYS A 195 -19.60 -12.52 -3.43
CA LYS A 195 -20.93 -12.86 -2.91
C LYS A 195 -21.13 -12.36 -1.48
N VAL A 196 -20.07 -12.35 -0.68
CA VAL A 196 -20.10 -11.74 0.66
C VAL A 196 -20.36 -10.25 0.53
N LEU A 197 -19.61 -9.54 -0.31
CA LEU A 197 -19.76 -8.09 -0.49
C LEU A 197 -21.11 -7.65 -1.05
N SER A 198 -21.65 -8.39 -2.01
CA SER A 198 -22.88 -8.04 -2.74
C SER A 198 -24.17 -8.59 -2.13
N SER A 199 -24.07 -9.43 -1.09
CA SER A 199 -25.23 -9.90 -0.34
C SER A 199 -25.87 -8.74 0.42
N LYS A 200 -27.20 -8.71 0.54
CA LYS A 200 -27.88 -7.82 1.49
C LYS A 200 -28.06 -8.45 2.88
N ALA A 201 -27.92 -9.77 2.99
CA ALA A 201 -27.99 -10.47 4.26
C ALA A 201 -26.70 -10.24 5.06
N PRO A 202 -26.75 -10.18 6.40
CA PRO A 202 -25.56 -10.03 7.24
C PRO A 202 -24.45 -11.03 6.90
N VAL A 203 -23.18 -10.65 7.06
CA VAL A 203 -22.02 -11.51 6.75
C VAL A 203 -22.12 -12.87 7.44
N ALA A 204 -22.56 -12.89 8.70
CA ALA A 204 -22.73 -14.12 9.49
C ALA A 204 -23.85 -15.05 8.96
N SER A 205 -24.71 -14.57 8.06
CA SER A 205 -25.70 -15.39 7.35
C SER A 205 -25.18 -15.93 6.02
N VAL A 206 -24.06 -15.41 5.52
CA VAL A 206 -23.42 -15.81 4.26
C VAL A 206 -22.24 -16.74 4.51
N LEU A 207 -21.49 -16.50 5.59
CA LEU A 207 -20.30 -17.26 5.97
C LEU A 207 -20.49 -17.94 7.33
N ASP A 208 -19.95 -19.16 7.47
CA ASP A 208 -19.78 -19.79 8.78
C ASP A 208 -18.54 -19.20 9.49
N LEU A 209 -18.77 -18.17 10.28
CA LEU A 209 -17.69 -17.46 11.00
C LEU A 209 -17.02 -18.31 12.10
N SER A 210 -17.50 -19.54 12.35
CA SER A 210 -16.85 -20.52 13.22
C SER A 210 -15.90 -21.48 12.48
N ASP A 211 -15.86 -21.41 11.13
CA ASP A 211 -14.93 -22.17 10.30
C ASP A 211 -13.78 -21.26 9.82
N ALA A 212 -12.54 -21.69 10.04
CA ALA A 212 -11.35 -21.02 9.54
C ALA A 212 -11.34 -20.87 8.01
N LYS A 213 -12.05 -21.72 7.26
CA LYS A 213 -12.16 -21.60 5.79
C LYS A 213 -12.85 -20.29 5.37
N SER A 214 -13.80 -19.80 6.14
CA SER A 214 -14.51 -18.55 5.85
C SER A 214 -13.64 -17.31 5.99
N LEU A 215 -12.52 -17.40 6.72
CA LEU A 215 -11.57 -16.29 6.89
C LEU A 215 -10.97 -15.82 5.56
N GLN A 216 -10.81 -16.69 4.57
CA GLN A 216 -10.25 -16.31 3.28
C GLN A 216 -11.19 -15.38 2.50
N ASP A 217 -12.49 -15.72 2.43
CA ASP A 217 -13.48 -14.88 1.76
C ASP A 217 -13.73 -13.60 2.54
N LEU A 218 -13.75 -13.66 3.87
CA LEU A 218 -13.87 -12.48 4.73
C LEU A 218 -12.71 -11.51 4.54
N ALA A 219 -11.47 -12.01 4.49
CA ALA A 219 -10.27 -11.20 4.27
C ALA A 219 -10.27 -10.52 2.89
N LEU A 220 -10.62 -11.25 1.82
CA LEU A 220 -10.63 -10.69 0.46
C LEU A 220 -11.79 -9.72 0.26
N ALA A 221 -12.97 -9.99 0.84
CA ALA A 221 -14.08 -9.06 0.86
C ALA A 221 -13.66 -7.75 1.56
N GLN A 222 -13.03 -7.88 2.74
CA GLN A 222 -12.51 -6.74 3.50
C GLN A 222 -11.51 -5.94 2.69
N ASP A 223 -10.47 -6.57 2.13
CA ASP A 223 -9.46 -5.86 1.35
C ASP A 223 -10.04 -5.19 0.10
N MET A 224 -10.98 -5.85 -0.59
CA MET A 224 -11.60 -5.31 -1.80
C MET A 224 -12.40 -4.04 -1.48
N ILE A 225 -13.29 -4.06 -0.49
CA ILE A 225 -14.10 -2.87 -0.19
C ILE A 225 -13.24 -1.70 0.31
N ARG A 226 -12.21 -2.00 1.12
CA ARG A 226 -11.22 -1.02 1.58
C ARG A 226 -10.47 -0.40 0.40
N GLY A 227 -10.00 -1.22 -0.52
CA GLY A 227 -9.34 -0.76 -1.73
C GLY A 227 -10.24 0.09 -2.63
N VAL A 228 -11.48 -0.34 -2.85
CA VAL A 228 -12.45 0.40 -3.68
C VAL A 228 -12.81 1.76 -3.06
N ILE A 229 -12.90 1.85 -1.72
CA ILE A 229 -13.06 3.13 -1.02
C ILE A 229 -11.85 4.04 -1.29
N LEU A 230 -10.62 3.51 -1.17
CA LEU A 230 -9.40 4.25 -1.47
C LEU A 230 -9.40 4.77 -2.91
N ASP A 231 -9.68 3.90 -3.88
CA ASP A 231 -9.74 4.26 -5.29
C ASP A 231 -10.82 5.30 -5.58
N SER A 232 -11.95 5.26 -4.88
CA SER A 232 -13.00 6.26 -5.00
C SER A 232 -12.56 7.64 -4.50
N ILE A 233 -11.81 7.70 -3.39
CA ILE A 233 -11.22 8.93 -2.85
C ILE A 233 -10.22 9.52 -3.85
N PHE A 234 -9.33 8.70 -4.38
CA PHE A 234 -8.27 9.12 -5.31
C PHE A 234 -8.73 9.24 -6.76
N ARG A 235 -9.94 8.76 -7.08
CA ARG A 235 -10.45 8.62 -8.44
C ARG A 235 -9.50 7.78 -9.32
N GLN A 236 -9.03 6.67 -8.78
CA GLN A 236 -8.12 5.77 -9.48
C GLN A 236 -8.82 5.11 -10.68
N VAL A 237 -8.24 5.28 -11.85
CA VAL A 237 -8.86 4.94 -13.13
C VAL A 237 -8.38 3.60 -13.69
N ASP A 238 -7.23 3.11 -13.24
CA ASP A 238 -6.56 1.92 -13.79
C ASP A 238 -6.41 0.79 -12.78
N ARG A 239 -7.24 0.73 -11.73
CA ARG A 239 -7.14 -0.33 -10.71
C ARG A 239 -7.27 -1.73 -11.30
N LEU A 240 -8.22 -1.91 -12.21
CA LEU A 240 -8.48 -3.21 -12.82
C LEU A 240 -7.26 -3.65 -13.65
N GLY A 241 -6.72 -4.83 -13.34
CA GLY A 241 -5.43 -5.30 -13.90
C GLY A 241 -4.19 -4.85 -13.14
N ASN A 242 -4.33 -4.01 -12.11
CA ASN A 242 -3.27 -3.55 -11.20
C ASN A 242 -3.52 -3.98 -9.73
N ILE A 243 -4.29 -5.05 -9.54
CA ILE A 243 -4.49 -5.70 -8.24
C ILE A 243 -3.52 -6.87 -8.15
N SER A 244 -2.60 -6.87 -7.18
CA SER A 244 -1.73 -8.02 -6.91
C SER A 244 -2.25 -8.80 -5.71
N VAL A 245 -1.78 -10.04 -5.54
CA VAL A 245 -2.12 -10.87 -4.38
C VAL A 245 -0.84 -11.38 -3.73
N ALA A 246 -0.78 -11.21 -2.40
CA ALA A 246 0.25 -11.80 -1.55
C ALA A 246 -0.37 -12.87 -0.66
N VAL A 247 0.41 -13.90 -0.30
CA VAL A 247 0.02 -14.89 0.71
C VAL A 247 0.75 -14.55 2.00
N LEU A 248 0.00 -14.21 3.05
CA LEU A 248 0.54 -13.81 4.35
C LEU A 248 0.09 -14.79 5.44
N GLN A 249 0.96 -15.03 6.41
CA GLN A 249 0.68 -15.88 7.57
C GLN A 249 -0.04 -15.06 8.63
N HIS A 250 -1.33 -15.35 8.86
CA HIS A 250 -2.16 -14.69 9.85
C HIS A 250 -2.22 -15.51 11.13
N TYR A 251 -2.17 -14.84 12.26
CA TYR A 251 -2.24 -15.48 13.57
C TYR A 251 -2.70 -14.51 14.64
N VAL A 252 -3.20 -15.07 15.73
CA VAL A 252 -3.51 -14.33 16.95
C VAL A 252 -2.41 -14.60 17.95
N THR A 253 -1.83 -13.54 18.50
CA THR A 253 -0.83 -13.63 19.57
C THR A 253 -1.50 -14.01 20.90
N SER A 254 -0.69 -14.42 21.87
CA SER A 254 -1.13 -14.69 23.24
C SER A 254 -1.78 -13.48 23.94
N ASP A 255 -1.46 -12.24 23.56
CA ASP A 255 -2.14 -11.04 24.06
C ASP A 255 -3.39 -10.64 23.24
N GLY A 256 -3.84 -11.50 22.33
CA GLY A 256 -5.06 -11.32 21.55
C GLY A 256 -4.93 -10.35 20.38
N LYS A 257 -3.71 -9.99 19.96
CA LYS A 257 -3.48 -9.16 18.77
C LYS A 257 -3.46 -10.03 17.52
N VAL A 258 -4.10 -9.54 16.46
CA VAL A 258 -4.02 -10.17 15.14
C VAL A 258 -2.77 -9.63 14.47
N LYS A 259 -1.92 -10.54 14.00
CA LYS A 259 -0.73 -10.24 13.21
C LYS A 259 -0.80 -10.95 11.86
N TRP A 260 -0.15 -10.36 10.87
CA TRP A 260 0.07 -10.99 9.58
C TRP A 260 1.45 -10.61 9.07
N ASP A 261 2.21 -11.61 8.60
CA ASP A 261 3.58 -11.42 8.13
C ASP A 261 3.84 -12.28 6.88
N ASP A 262 4.74 -11.84 6.00
CA ASP A 262 5.22 -12.66 4.88
C ASP A 262 6.08 -13.84 5.39
N LYS A 263 6.81 -13.60 6.48
CA LYS A 263 7.60 -14.58 7.22
C LYS A 263 7.43 -14.38 8.72
N VAL A 264 7.05 -15.45 9.40
CA VAL A 264 6.89 -15.45 10.86
C VAL A 264 8.21 -15.83 11.52
N SER A 265 8.73 -14.98 12.41
CA SER A 265 9.93 -15.26 13.20
C SER A 265 9.69 -16.38 14.21
N ASP A 266 10.74 -17.08 14.68
CA ASP A 266 10.57 -18.14 15.68
C ASP A 266 10.01 -17.62 17.02
N LYS A 267 10.33 -16.36 17.34
CA LYS A 267 9.72 -15.65 18.47
C LYS A 267 8.21 -15.52 18.28
N ASP A 268 7.76 -15.07 17.11
CA ASP A 268 6.34 -14.88 16.82
C ASP A 268 5.58 -16.21 16.72
N LYS A 269 6.22 -17.27 16.21
CA LYS A 269 5.65 -18.63 16.23
C LYS A 269 5.39 -19.11 17.65
N THR A 270 6.30 -18.80 18.57
CA THR A 270 6.19 -19.18 19.99
C THR A 270 5.12 -18.35 20.71
N ASP A 271 4.93 -17.10 20.30
CA ASP A 271 3.91 -16.21 20.89
C ASP A 271 2.49 -16.40 20.31
N ALA A 272 2.35 -17.16 19.22
CA ALA A 272 1.07 -17.42 18.57
C ALA A 272 0.16 -18.31 19.44
N ALA A 273 -1.06 -17.83 19.68
CA ALA A 273 -2.14 -18.54 20.35
C ALA A 273 -3.14 -19.20 19.38
N SER A 274 -2.93 -19.03 18.07
CA SER A 274 -3.66 -19.70 17.00
C SER A 274 -2.70 -20.44 16.07
N PRO A 275 -3.21 -21.35 15.21
CA PRO A 275 -2.47 -21.80 14.04
C PRO A 275 -2.05 -20.61 13.17
N LEU A 276 -0.93 -20.76 12.45
CA LEU A 276 -0.56 -19.85 11.39
C LEU A 276 -1.39 -20.16 10.15
N LEU A 277 -2.18 -19.19 9.69
CA LEU A 277 -3.07 -19.34 8.56
C LEU A 277 -2.51 -18.62 7.33
N ALA A 278 -2.17 -19.37 6.29
CA ALA A 278 -1.74 -18.80 5.01
C ALA A 278 -2.96 -18.28 4.25
N LEU A 279 -3.23 -16.98 4.31
CA LEU A 279 -4.34 -16.34 3.62
C LEU A 279 -3.85 -15.43 2.50
N LYS A 280 -4.55 -15.43 1.38
CA LYS A 280 -4.38 -14.46 0.30
C LYS A 280 -4.91 -13.09 0.76
N ARG A 281 -4.13 -12.05 0.53
CA ARG A 281 -4.46 -10.63 0.76
C ARG A 281 -4.25 -9.84 -0.52
N ILE A 282 -5.14 -8.90 -0.77
CA ILE A 282 -5.08 -8.02 -1.93
C ILE A 282 -4.05 -6.91 -1.67
N LEU A 283 -3.20 -6.68 -2.66
CA LEU A 283 -2.20 -5.63 -2.67
C LEU A 283 -2.50 -4.63 -3.80
N TYR A 284 -2.62 -3.37 -3.45
CA TYR A 284 -2.86 -2.27 -4.38
C TYR A 284 -1.53 -1.64 -4.80
N LYS A 285 -0.98 -2.14 -5.91
CA LYS A 285 0.19 -1.58 -6.59
C LYS A 285 -0.23 -0.49 -7.57
N ASP A 286 0.78 0.24 -8.06
CA ASP A 286 0.63 1.21 -9.16
C ASP A 286 -0.54 2.17 -8.91
N ASN A 287 -0.51 2.85 -7.77
CA ASN A 287 -1.51 3.82 -7.31
C ASN A 287 -1.30 5.20 -7.96
N ASP A 288 -0.81 5.21 -9.20
CA ASP A 288 -0.17 6.36 -9.82
C ASP A 288 -1.00 6.99 -10.95
N ASP A 289 -2.19 6.44 -11.29
CA ASP A 289 -3.18 7.06 -12.18
C ASP A 289 -4.42 7.64 -11.44
N GLY A 290 -4.28 7.86 -10.12
CA GLY A 290 -5.20 8.65 -9.30
C GLY A 290 -4.87 10.14 -9.30
N MET A 291 -5.72 10.94 -8.66
CA MET A 291 -5.64 12.42 -8.57
C MET A 291 -5.59 13.11 -9.94
N ASN A 292 -5.98 12.40 -11.01
CA ASN A 292 -6.20 12.96 -12.32
C ASN A 292 -7.62 13.55 -12.38
N TRP A 293 -7.83 14.64 -11.63
CA TRP A 293 -9.16 15.17 -11.31
C TRP A 293 -10.03 15.59 -12.51
N GLY A 294 -9.47 15.64 -13.73
CA GLY A 294 -10.22 15.86 -14.96
C GLY A 294 -10.85 14.60 -15.56
N ARG A 295 -10.60 13.41 -15.00
CA ARG A 295 -11.19 12.14 -15.46
C ARG A 295 -12.33 11.70 -14.56
N ASP A 296 -13.47 11.39 -15.16
CA ASP A 296 -14.69 11.01 -14.43
C ASP A 296 -14.87 9.50 -14.20
N SER A 297 -14.12 8.66 -14.90
CA SER A 297 -14.22 7.20 -14.78
C SER A 297 -13.35 6.64 -13.66
N ILE A 298 -13.96 6.06 -12.63
CA ILE A 298 -13.26 5.27 -11.61
C ILE A 298 -13.56 3.80 -11.91
N SER A 299 -12.53 3.00 -12.20
CA SER A 299 -12.72 1.66 -12.76
C SER A 299 -13.52 0.71 -11.87
N VAL A 300 -13.50 0.96 -10.55
CA VAL A 300 -14.12 0.11 -9.53
C VAL A 300 -15.42 0.67 -8.94
N SER A 301 -15.94 1.79 -9.44
CA SER A 301 -17.23 2.35 -8.98
C SER A 301 -18.39 1.34 -8.98
N PRO A 302 -18.53 0.43 -9.97
CA PRO A 302 -19.58 -0.58 -9.92
C PRO A 302 -19.50 -1.48 -8.67
N ILE A 303 -18.28 -1.86 -8.25
CA ILE A 303 -18.07 -2.69 -7.07
C ILE A 303 -18.48 -1.94 -5.80
N LEU A 304 -18.18 -0.64 -5.70
CA LEU A 304 -18.60 0.18 -4.56
C LEU A 304 -20.12 0.25 -4.47
N ASN A 305 -20.79 0.50 -5.59
CA ASN A 305 -22.24 0.65 -5.66
C ASN A 305 -22.97 -0.65 -5.32
N GLU A 306 -22.36 -1.79 -5.60
CA GLU A 306 -22.92 -3.13 -5.37
C GLU A 306 -22.58 -3.69 -3.99
N ALA A 307 -21.63 -3.09 -3.26
CA ALA A 307 -21.24 -3.54 -1.94
C ALA A 307 -22.23 -3.11 -0.86
N HIS A 308 -22.57 -4.04 0.03
CA HIS A 308 -23.51 -3.86 1.14
C HIS A 308 -22.86 -4.11 2.52
N HIS A 309 -21.55 -4.36 2.55
CA HIS A 309 -20.80 -4.65 3.77
C HIS A 309 -19.50 -3.86 3.80
N VAL A 310 -19.21 -3.22 4.93
CA VAL A 310 -18.01 -2.43 5.15
C VAL A 310 -17.40 -2.78 6.50
N ASP A 311 -16.08 -2.72 6.58
CA ASP A 311 -15.37 -2.87 7.85
C ASP A 311 -15.67 -1.68 8.79
N PRO A 312 -16.12 -1.91 10.02
CA PRO A 312 -16.44 -0.83 10.97
C PRO A 312 -15.24 0.09 11.26
N THR A 313 -14.02 -0.46 11.24
CA THR A 313 -12.79 0.31 11.50
C THR A 313 -12.55 1.35 10.40
N ILE A 314 -12.66 0.95 9.13
CA ILE A 314 -12.50 1.89 8.03
C ILE A 314 -13.63 2.92 8.01
N TYR A 315 -14.87 2.52 8.26
CA TYR A 315 -15.98 3.47 8.32
C TYR A 315 -15.69 4.57 9.34
N ASN A 316 -15.37 4.20 10.58
CA ASN A 316 -15.10 5.14 11.66
C ASN A 316 -13.90 6.05 11.35
N ARG A 317 -12.82 5.50 10.79
CA ARG A 317 -11.62 6.28 10.44
C ARG A 317 -11.86 7.24 9.28
N LEU A 318 -12.66 6.84 8.29
CA LEU A 318 -13.04 7.73 7.18
C LEU A 318 -13.89 8.90 7.67
N GLN A 319 -14.89 8.64 8.53
CA GLN A 319 -15.68 9.71 9.14
C GLN A 319 -14.82 10.62 10.01
N TRP A 320 -13.92 10.06 10.82
CA TRP A 320 -12.99 10.82 11.65
C TRP A 320 -12.08 11.74 10.82
N LEU A 321 -11.43 11.21 9.78
CA LEU A 321 -10.54 11.99 8.93
C LEU A 321 -11.30 13.08 8.16
N ALA A 322 -12.51 12.76 7.67
CA ALA A 322 -13.38 13.76 7.04
C ALA A 322 -13.74 14.88 8.01
N GLY A 323 -14.10 14.55 9.25
CA GLY A 323 -14.36 15.51 10.32
C GLY A 323 -13.16 16.44 10.56
N LEU A 324 -11.95 15.89 10.69
CA LEU A 324 -10.75 16.70 10.88
C LEU A 324 -10.47 17.63 9.70
N MET A 325 -10.70 17.16 8.47
CA MET A 325 -10.61 18.00 7.26
C MET A 325 -11.73 19.05 7.17
N GLN A 326 -12.79 18.93 7.98
CA GLN A 326 -13.89 19.90 8.10
C GLN A 326 -13.80 20.73 9.38
N ASP A 327 -12.65 20.72 10.06
CA ASP A 327 -12.41 21.47 11.30
C ASP A 327 -13.34 21.04 12.46
N SER A 328 -13.66 19.74 12.55
CA SER A 328 -14.42 19.19 13.69
C SER A 328 -13.70 19.36 15.03
N GLU A 329 -12.37 19.54 14.98
CA GLU A 329 -11.57 20.03 16.08
C GLU A 329 -10.95 21.38 15.67
N PRO A 330 -10.94 22.41 16.53
CA PRO A 330 -10.44 23.74 16.14
C PRO A 330 -9.03 23.71 15.52
N GLY A 331 -8.94 24.14 14.26
CA GLY A 331 -7.70 24.20 13.49
C GLY A 331 -7.17 22.85 12.99
N SER A 332 -7.96 21.77 13.07
CA SER A 332 -7.57 20.47 12.51
C SER A 332 -7.41 20.50 11.00
N ASP A 333 -8.23 21.26 10.27
CA ASP A 333 -8.14 21.31 8.80
C ASP A 333 -6.78 21.88 8.36
N ALA A 334 -6.36 22.98 8.97
CA ALA A 334 -5.08 23.60 8.68
C ALA A 334 -3.91 22.66 9.00
N LYS A 335 -3.97 21.91 10.12
CA LYS A 335 -2.94 20.93 10.49
C LYS A 335 -2.87 19.76 9.52
N ILE A 336 -4.02 19.26 9.05
CA ILE A 336 -4.07 18.18 8.06
C ILE A 336 -3.53 18.68 6.72
N LYS A 337 -3.89 19.90 6.28
CA LYS A 337 -3.33 20.52 5.08
C LYS A 337 -1.81 20.67 5.19
N ASP A 338 -1.33 21.19 6.31
CA ASP A 338 0.11 21.34 6.58
C ASP A 338 0.85 19.99 6.48
N TYR A 339 0.31 18.94 7.11
CA TYR A 339 0.87 17.59 7.02
C TYR A 339 0.97 17.12 5.56
N PHE A 340 -0.10 17.24 4.77
CA PHE A 340 -0.07 16.77 3.38
C PHE A 340 0.85 17.62 2.48
N VAL A 341 0.86 18.94 2.65
CA VAL A 341 1.66 19.83 1.82
C VAL A 341 3.15 19.74 2.19
N ASN A 342 3.48 19.74 3.48
CA ASN A 342 4.85 19.88 3.95
C ASN A 342 5.52 18.55 4.32
N VAL A 343 4.75 17.54 4.78
CA VAL A 343 5.30 16.21 5.09
C VAL A 343 5.14 15.26 3.91
N VAL A 344 3.93 15.13 3.36
CA VAL A 344 3.65 14.20 2.25
C VAL A 344 4.09 14.76 0.89
N GLN A 345 4.31 16.07 0.78
CA GLN A 345 4.80 16.75 -0.42
C GLN A 345 3.82 16.67 -1.61
N ILE A 346 2.53 16.86 -1.36
CA ILE A 346 1.53 17.12 -2.40
C ILE A 346 1.21 18.62 -2.51
N SER A 347 0.83 19.10 -3.69
CA SER A 347 0.52 20.52 -3.87
C SER A 347 -0.78 20.92 -3.14
N GLY A 348 -0.88 22.19 -2.75
CA GLY A 348 -2.10 22.74 -2.13
C GLY A 348 -3.36 22.47 -2.95
N ASP A 349 -3.31 22.74 -4.26
CA ASP A 349 -4.43 22.47 -5.18
C ASP A 349 -4.86 21.00 -5.21
N ASN A 350 -3.90 20.08 -5.14
CA ASN A 350 -4.17 18.65 -5.14
C ASN A 350 -4.70 18.19 -3.79
N TYR A 351 -4.21 18.76 -2.69
CA TYR A 351 -4.77 18.55 -1.36
C TYR A 351 -6.23 19.00 -1.30
N ASP A 352 -6.55 20.20 -1.79
CA ASP A 352 -7.92 20.74 -1.71
C ASP A 352 -8.92 19.84 -2.48
N LYS A 353 -8.50 19.28 -3.62
CA LYS A 353 -9.30 18.31 -4.39
C LYS A 353 -9.39 16.94 -3.70
N LEU A 354 -8.29 16.46 -3.11
CA LEU A 354 -8.28 15.24 -2.30
C LEU A 354 -9.24 15.35 -1.12
N LYS A 355 -9.17 16.46 -0.38
CA LYS A 355 -10.07 16.79 0.73
C LYS A 355 -11.53 16.76 0.28
N ALA A 356 -11.87 17.48 -0.79
CA ALA A 356 -13.23 17.51 -1.32
C ALA A 356 -13.73 16.12 -1.71
N SER A 357 -12.88 15.32 -2.37
CA SER A 357 -13.20 13.93 -2.73
C SER A 357 -13.43 13.06 -1.50
N LEU A 358 -12.53 13.12 -0.52
CA LEU A 358 -12.60 12.34 0.72
C LEU A 358 -13.88 12.64 1.51
N ILE A 359 -14.20 13.93 1.70
CA ILE A 359 -15.43 14.35 2.39
C ILE A 359 -16.67 13.84 1.64
N LYS A 360 -16.67 13.93 0.30
CA LYS A 360 -17.77 13.40 -0.52
C LYS A 360 -17.95 11.89 -0.33
N GLN A 361 -16.86 11.12 -0.34
CA GLN A 361 -16.93 9.67 -0.13
C GLN A 361 -17.36 9.31 1.29
N ALA A 362 -16.88 10.04 2.30
CA ALA A 362 -17.30 9.86 3.69
C ALA A 362 -18.82 10.10 3.85
N ALA A 363 -19.34 11.20 3.30
CA ALA A 363 -20.76 11.53 3.33
C ALA A 363 -21.62 10.50 2.58
N SER A 364 -21.17 10.07 1.38
CA SER A 364 -21.85 9.04 0.60
C SER A 364 -21.95 7.72 1.36
N LEU A 365 -20.83 7.25 1.94
CA LEU A 365 -20.81 6.03 2.73
C LEU A 365 -21.69 6.14 3.97
N LYS A 366 -21.63 7.27 4.69
CA LYS A 366 -22.49 7.53 5.84
C LYS A 366 -23.98 7.46 5.47
N SER A 367 -24.38 8.08 4.37
CA SER A 367 -25.77 8.03 3.91
C SER A 367 -26.24 6.60 3.66
N ARG A 368 -25.39 5.73 3.10
CA ARG A 368 -25.73 4.32 2.82
C ARG A 368 -25.81 3.49 4.10
N VAL A 369 -24.98 3.78 5.09
CA VAL A 369 -25.08 3.15 6.43
C VAL A 369 -26.35 3.61 7.14
N ASP A 370 -26.65 4.91 7.14
CA ASP A 370 -27.84 5.47 7.78
C ASP A 370 -29.13 4.92 7.14
N SER A 371 -29.13 4.69 5.82
CA SER A 371 -30.26 4.10 5.10
C SER A 371 -30.32 2.56 5.19
N LYS A 372 -29.40 1.92 5.92
CA LYS A 372 -29.25 0.46 6.03
C LYS A 372 -29.01 -0.24 4.68
N ASP A 373 -28.50 0.50 3.70
CA ASP A 373 -28.03 -0.09 2.43
C ASP A 373 -26.66 -0.74 2.62
N ILE A 374 -25.84 -0.25 3.56
CA ILE A 374 -24.59 -0.89 3.98
C ILE A 374 -24.67 -1.27 5.46
N GLN A 375 -24.13 -2.45 5.78
CA GLN A 375 -23.91 -2.95 7.13
C GLN A 375 -22.42 -2.82 7.52
N LEU A 376 -22.17 -2.59 8.81
CA LEU A 376 -20.83 -2.49 9.40
C LEU A 376 -20.41 -3.79 10.09
N ASP A 377 -20.41 -4.89 9.34
CA ASP A 377 -20.29 -6.27 9.84
C ASP A 377 -19.16 -7.07 9.17
N LEU A 378 -18.28 -6.40 8.42
CA LEU A 378 -17.12 -7.01 7.77
C LEU A 378 -15.87 -6.97 8.66
N ASP A 379 -15.89 -7.73 9.75
CA ASP A 379 -14.88 -7.68 10.82
C ASP A 379 -13.97 -8.92 10.87
N PHE A 380 -12.97 -8.96 9.99
CA PHE A 380 -11.97 -10.03 9.99
C PHE A 380 -11.24 -10.20 11.33
N GLU A 381 -10.80 -9.10 11.95
CA GLU A 381 -10.02 -9.14 13.18
C GLU A 381 -10.84 -9.66 14.36
N GLY A 382 -12.07 -9.19 14.51
CA GLY A 382 -12.99 -9.69 15.53
C GLY A 382 -13.32 -11.16 15.30
N THR A 383 -13.60 -11.57 14.05
CA THR A 383 -13.88 -12.97 13.72
C THR A 383 -12.72 -13.90 14.07
N ILE A 384 -11.48 -13.61 13.64
CA ILE A 384 -10.34 -14.50 13.92
C ILE A 384 -10.01 -14.56 15.41
N LYS A 385 -10.18 -13.46 16.17
CA LYS A 385 -10.01 -13.46 17.63
C LYS A 385 -11.06 -14.34 18.30
N ASN A 386 -12.32 -14.23 17.89
CA ASN A 386 -13.41 -15.03 18.44
C ASN A 386 -13.21 -16.53 18.15
N LEU A 387 -12.78 -16.86 16.93
CA LEU A 387 -12.49 -18.23 16.51
C LEU A 387 -11.42 -18.89 17.41
N TYR A 388 -10.41 -18.13 17.83
CA TYR A 388 -9.28 -18.62 18.62
C TYR A 388 -9.28 -18.16 20.09
N ALA A 389 -10.41 -17.68 20.61
CA ALA A 389 -10.52 -17.14 21.97
C ALA A 389 -9.98 -18.11 23.04
N LYS A 390 -10.34 -19.41 22.94
CA LYS A 390 -9.85 -20.45 23.87
C LYS A 390 -8.32 -20.61 23.83
N GLY A 391 -7.70 -20.46 22.66
CA GLY A 391 -6.25 -20.52 22.51
C GLY A 391 -5.57 -19.33 23.18
N ILE A 392 -6.16 -18.14 23.06
CA ILE A 392 -5.70 -16.91 23.72
C ILE A 392 -5.76 -17.07 25.24
N GLU A 393 -6.91 -17.51 25.76
CA GLU A 393 -7.11 -17.75 27.21
C GLU A 393 -6.09 -18.75 27.77
N ALA A 394 -5.87 -19.87 27.08
CA ALA A 394 -4.90 -20.88 27.49
C ALA A 394 -3.45 -20.33 27.50
N ALA A 395 -3.07 -19.56 26.48
CA ALA A 395 -1.75 -18.95 26.39
C ALA A 395 -1.50 -17.91 27.50
N GLN A 396 -2.52 -17.12 27.84
CA GLN A 396 -2.46 -16.15 28.94
C GLN A 396 -2.34 -16.83 30.30
N ALA A 397 -3.13 -17.89 30.53
CA ALA A 397 -3.03 -18.68 31.75
C ALA A 397 -1.63 -19.28 31.94
N ALA A 398 -1.04 -19.83 30.87
CA ALA A 398 0.31 -20.38 30.90
C ALA A 398 1.37 -19.32 31.21
N LYS A 399 1.28 -18.13 30.62
CA LYS A 399 2.18 -17.00 30.92
C LYS A 399 2.07 -16.56 32.38
N ASN A 400 0.85 -16.42 32.90
CA ASN A 400 0.60 -16.02 34.29
C ASN A 400 1.16 -17.04 35.29
N ALA A 401 1.00 -18.33 35.00
CA ALA A 401 1.58 -19.42 35.81
C ALA A 401 3.12 -19.37 35.81
N ALA A 402 3.75 -19.13 34.65
CA ALA A 402 5.20 -19.02 34.53
C ALA A 402 5.77 -17.81 35.29
N THR A 403 5.10 -16.65 35.28
CA THR A 403 5.51 -15.49 36.09
C THR A 403 5.33 -15.70 37.60
N SER A 404 4.33 -16.49 38.01
CA SER A 404 4.08 -16.78 39.42
C SER A 404 5.12 -17.73 40.03
N ALA A 405 5.76 -18.57 39.20
CA ALA A 405 6.82 -19.49 39.61
C ALA A 405 8.21 -18.85 39.76
N VAL A 406 8.39 -17.57 39.36
CA VAL A 406 9.69 -16.86 39.37
C VAL A 406 9.84 -15.91 40.58
N ILE A 407 8.87 -15.87 41.50
CA ILE A 407 9.04 -15.17 42.78
C ILE A 407 9.90 -16.05 43.71
N PRO A 408 11.11 -15.65 44.13
CA PRO A 408 11.94 -16.48 44.99
C PRO A 408 11.37 -16.50 46.41
N THR A 409 10.96 -17.69 46.86
CA THR A 409 10.88 -18.03 48.28
C THR A 409 12.30 -18.13 48.83
N GLY A 410 12.75 -17.15 49.61
CA GLY A 410 14.06 -17.27 50.26
C GLY A 410 14.64 -16.08 51.01
N GLU A 411 13.85 -15.33 51.79
CA GLU A 411 14.42 -14.68 52.99
C GLU A 411 14.22 -15.62 54.18
N THR A 412 15.28 -16.32 54.56
CA THR A 412 15.33 -17.05 55.84
C THR A 412 15.81 -16.07 56.90
N PRO A 413 15.07 -15.85 58.01
CA PRO A 413 15.55 -14.97 59.07
C PRO A 413 16.67 -15.66 59.85
N THR A 414 17.81 -14.98 59.94
CA THR A 414 18.95 -15.41 60.77
C THR A 414 18.56 -15.35 62.25
N PRO A 415 18.80 -16.39 63.06
CA PRO A 415 18.65 -16.28 64.51
C PRO A 415 19.83 -15.50 65.09
N ALA A 416 19.52 -14.62 66.05
CA ALA A 416 20.51 -13.84 66.78
C ALA A 416 21.32 -14.73 67.75
N THR A 417 22.65 -14.64 67.66
CA THR A 417 23.60 -14.78 68.78
C THR A 417 24.77 -13.84 68.55
#